data_AF-A0A645JK19-F1
#
_entry.id   AF-A0A645JK19-F1
#
_cell.length_a   1.000
_cell.length_b   1.000
_cell.length_c   1.000
_cell.angle_alpha   90.00
_cell.angle_beta   90.00
_cell.angle_gamma   90.00
#
_symmetry.space_group_name_H-M   'P 1'
#
loop_
_entity.id
_entity.type
_entity.pdbx_description
1 polymer ?
#
loop_
_entity_poly.entity_id
_entity_poly.type
_entity_poly.pdbx_seq_one_letter_code
_entity_poly.pdbx_strand_id
1 'polypeptide(L)' 'MFSYVTLVILADSIDEDAKKALKRYRYRKNFWLTLHGWMEYRIAAMDASSMTFLSNPAGREVRKNLEQNFQTKAK' A
#
# COMPACT_ATOMS: atom_id res chain seq x y z
N MET A 1 -6.12 -17.94 10.75
CA MET A 1 -6.33 -17.49 9.35
C MET A 1 -5.98 -16.01 9.24
N PHE A 2 -5.45 -15.55 8.11
CA PHE A 2 -5.22 -14.12 7.89
C PHE A 2 -5.69 -13.71 6.51
N SER A 3 -6.14 -12.47 6.38
CA SER A 3 -6.59 -11.90 5.10
C SER A 3 -5.94 -10.55 4.88
N TYR A 4 -5.27 -10.39 3.75
CA TYR A 4 -4.76 -9.09 3.33
C TYR A 4 -5.74 -8.44 2.37
N VAL A 5 -6.19 -7.24 2.73
CA VAL A 5 -6.96 -6.39 1.82
C VAL A 5 -5.98 -5.38 1.24
N THR A 6 -5.60 -5.60 -0.02
CA THR A 6 -4.60 -4.78 -0.70
C THR A 6 -5.29 -3.78 -1.62
N LEU A 7 -5.01 -2.49 -1.44
CA LEU A 7 -5.42 -1.41 -2.32
C LEU A 7 -4.19 -0.87 -3.06
N VAL A 8 -4.27 -0.84 -4.39
CA VAL A 8 -3.26 -0.20 -5.25
C VAL A 8 -3.91 1.01 -5.91
N ILE A 9 -3.27 2.17 -5.80
CA ILE A 9 -3.73 3.43 -6.37
C ILE A 9 -2.71 3.86 -7.44
N LEU A 10 -3.18 4.09 -8.66
CA LEU A 10 -2.37 4.67 -9.74
C LEU A 10 -2.98 6.02 -10.08
N ALA A 11 -2.21 7.09 -9.95
CA ALA A 11 -2.66 8.44 -10.23
C ALA A 11 -1.56 9.24 -10.91
N ASP A 12 -1.92 10.21 -11.76
CA ASP A 12 -0.94 11.09 -12.40
C ASP A 12 -0.18 11.92 -11.36
N SER A 13 -0.88 12.45 -10.36
CA SER A 13 -0.30 13.18 -9.24
C SER A 13 -0.98 12.80 -7.93
N ILE A 14 -0.20 12.78 -6.83
CA ILE A 14 -0.73 12.55 -5.49
C ILE A 14 -0.47 13.78 -4.62
N ASP A 15 -1.54 14.37 -4.07
CA ASP A 15 -1.45 15.53 -3.18
C ASP A 15 -0.70 15.19 -1.87
N GLU A 16 0.02 16.16 -1.31
CA GLU A 16 0.78 15.97 -0.06
C GLU A 16 -0.10 15.53 1.11
N ASP A 17 -1.35 15.99 1.18
CA ASP A 17 -2.28 15.57 2.23
C ASP A 17 -2.71 14.11 2.05
N ALA A 18 -2.88 13.64 0.81
CA ALA A 18 -3.09 12.23 0.51
C ALA A 18 -1.84 11.39 0.88
N LYS A 19 -0.62 11.89 0.61
CA LYS A 19 0.62 11.20 1.04
C LYS A 19 0.70 11.07 2.56
N LYS A 20 0.36 12.13 3.30
CA LYS A 20 0.33 12.12 4.78
C LYS A 20 -0.72 11.17 5.31
N ALA A 21 -1.93 11.20 4.75
CA ALA A 21 -3.02 10.29 5.12
C ALA A 21 -2.61 8.82 4.90
N LEU A 22 -2.06 8.52 3.72
CA LEU A 22 -1.56 7.19 3.37
C LEU A 22 -0.49 6.69 4.36
N LYS A 23 0.53 7.51 4.66
CA LYS A 23 1.61 7.13 5.59
C LYS A 23 1.11 6.90 7.02
N ARG A 24 0.05 7.60 7.45
CA ARG A 24 -0.52 7.48 8.79
C ARG A 24 -1.52 6.34 8.92
N TYR A 25 -2.15 5.92 7.83
CA TYR A 25 -3.22 4.92 7.85
C TYR A 25 -2.74 3.55 8.36
N ARG A 26 -3.31 3.11 9.48
CA ARG A 26 -3.08 1.79 10.07
C ARG A 26 -4.42 1.20 10.43
N TYR A 27 -4.78 0.09 9.78
CA TYR A 27 -6.00 -0.62 10.09
C TYR A 27 -5.75 -2.13 10.10
N ARG A 28 -6.06 -2.72 11.25
CA ARG A 28 -6.05 -4.16 11.47
C ARG A 28 -7.34 -4.54 12.18
N LYS A 29 -8.05 -5.53 11.66
CA LYS A 29 -9.26 -6.08 12.27
C LYS A 29 -8.95 -7.46 12.82
N ASN A 30 -9.17 -7.64 14.11
CA ASN A 30 -9.06 -8.93 14.77
C ASN A 30 -10.44 -9.56 14.89
N PHE A 31 -10.56 -10.85 14.59
CA PHE A 31 -11.81 -11.58 14.73
C PHE A 31 -11.74 -12.45 15.98
N TRP A 32 -12.62 -12.14 16.94
CA TRP A 32 -12.78 -12.90 18.19
C TRP A 32 -11.47 -13.12 18.94
N LEU A 33 -10.87 -12.03 19.44
CA LEU A 33 -9.56 -12.06 20.11
C LEU A 33 -8.47 -12.76 19.28
N THR A 34 -8.53 -12.63 17.94
CA THR A 34 -7.67 -13.30 16.95
C THR A 34 -7.82 -14.83 16.82
N LEU A 35 -8.71 -15.47 17.57
CA LEU A 35 -8.98 -16.92 17.46
C LEU A 35 -9.52 -17.29 16.07
N HIS A 36 -10.33 -16.42 15.48
CA HIS A 36 -10.83 -16.58 14.11
C HIS A 36 -9.95 -15.88 13.07
N GLY A 37 -8.76 -15.43 13.46
CA GLY A 37 -7.82 -14.76 12.58
C GLY A 37 -7.89 -13.24 12.62
N TRP A 38 -7.18 -12.63 11.68
CA TRP A 38 -7.07 -11.19 11.55
C TRP A 38 -6.99 -10.76 10.10
N MET A 39 -7.35 -9.52 9.86
CA MET A 39 -7.23 -8.88 8.56
C MET A 39 -6.42 -7.59 8.70
N GLU A 40 -5.63 -7.28 7.68
CA GLU A 40 -4.80 -6.07 7.64
C GLU A 40 -4.92 -5.40 6.27
N TYR A 41 -5.08 -4.09 6.30
CA TYR A 41 -5.13 -3.27 5.09
C TYR A 41 -3.74 -2.84 4.67
N ARG A 42 -3.40 -3.16 3.43
CA ARG A 42 -2.15 -2.81 2.76
C ARG A 42 -2.47 -1.85 1.64
N ILE A 43 -1.89 -0.67 1.66
CA ILE A 43 -2.11 0.34 0.63
C ILE A 43 -0.79 0.70 0.00
N ALA A 44 -0.71 0.64 -1.32
CA ALA A 44 0.37 1.17 -2.13
C ALA A 44 -0.20 2.16 -3.14
N ALA A 45 0.54 3.24 -3.41
CA ALA A 45 0.18 4.23 -4.40
C ALA A 45 1.38 4.56 -5.28
N MET A 46 1.14 4.81 -6.56
CA MET A 46 2.12 5.30 -7.52
C MET A 46 1.67 6.66 -8.04
N ASP A 47 2.57 7.62 -7.95
CA ASP A 47 2.47 8.90 -8.63
C ASP A 47 3.18 8.75 -9.99
N ALA A 48 2.41 8.76 -11.08
CA ALA A 48 2.92 8.49 -12.41
C ALA A 48 3.76 9.64 -12.97
N SER A 49 3.46 10.90 -12.60
CA SER A 49 4.23 12.06 -13.04
C SER A 49 5.67 12.05 -12.52
N SER A 50 5.85 11.60 -11.27
CA SER A 50 7.14 11.59 -10.58
C SER A 50 7.80 10.21 -10.53
N MET A 51 7.10 9.16 -10.98
CA MET A 51 7.48 7.76 -10.81
C MET A 51 7.84 7.42 -9.35
N THR A 52 7.10 8.01 -8.40
CA THR A 52 7.30 7.78 -6.97
C THR A 52 6.28 6.80 -6.42
N PHE A 53 6.76 5.96 -5.51
CA PHE A 53 5.96 4.91 -4.89
C PHE A 53 5.80 5.17 -3.41
N LEU A 54 4.58 5.06 -2.93
CA LEU A 54 4.20 5.32 -1.55
C LEU A 54 3.42 4.15 -0.99
N SER A 55 3.43 4.01 0.33
CA SER A 55 2.60 3.00 0.99
C SER A 55 2.31 3.40 2.42
N ASN A 56 1.27 2.79 2.98
CA ASN A 56 1.13 2.74 4.42
C ASN A 56 2.17 1.74 5.01
N PRO A 57 2.38 1.73 6.35
CA PRO A 57 3.38 0.86 6.96
C PRO A 57 3.20 -0.63 6.65
N ALA A 58 1.94 -1.11 6.62
CA ALA A 58 1.61 -2.50 6.29
C ALA A 58 1.81 -2.84 4.80
N GLY A 59 1.74 -1.84 3.92
CA GLY A 59 1.86 -1.98 2.46
C GLY A 59 3.29 -1.95 1.91
N ARG A 60 4.34 -2.00 2.75
CA ARG A 60 5.74 -1.89 2.30
C ARG A 60 6.12 -2.93 1.24
N GLU A 61 5.64 -4.16 1.39
CA GLU A 61 5.90 -5.25 0.44
C GLU A 61 5.18 -5.03 -0.89
N VAL A 62 3.92 -4.57 -0.83
CA VAL A 62 3.13 -4.21 -2.02
C VAL A 62 3.82 -3.09 -2.79
N ARG A 63 4.35 -2.08 -2.08
CA ARG A 63 5.13 -0.99 -2.69
C ARG A 63 6.36 -1.51 -3.44
N LYS A 64 7.14 -2.40 -2.82
CA LYS A 64 8.33 -2.99 -3.47
C LYS A 64 7.95 -3.79 -4.71
N ASN A 65 6.85 -4.53 -4.66
CA ASN A 65 6.37 -5.27 -5.82
C ASN A 65 5.94 -4.31 -6.95
N LEU A 66 5.27 -3.21 -6.60
CA LEU A 66 4.92 -2.16 -7.54
C LEU A 66 6.17 -1.50 -8.15
N GLU A 67 7.14 -1.11 -7.33
CA GLU A 67 8.44 -0.59 -7.77
C GLU A 67 9.12 -1.56 -8.77
N GLN A 68 9.13 -2.86 -8.50
CA GLN A 68 9.75 -3.88 -9.38
C GLN A 68 9.04 -4.04 -10.72
N ASN A 69 7.71 -3.91 -10.74
CA ASN A 69 6.93 -4.06 -11.97
C ASN A 69 7.03 -2.82 -12.88
N PHE A 70 7.19 -1.64 -12.28
CA PHE A 70 7.23 -0.36 -13.00
C PHE A 70 8.65 0.18 -13.23
N GLN A 71 9.67 -0.35 -12.54
CA GLN A 71 11.05 -0.20 -12.95
C GLN A 71 11.26 -1.03 -14.21
N THR A 72 10.99 -0.42 -15.36
CA THR A 72 11.40 -0.97 -16.66
C THR A 72 12.85 -1.39 -16.56
N LYS A 73 13.14 -2.67 -16.77
CA LYS A 73 14.50 -3.12 -17.10
C LYS A 73 14.91 -2.28 -18.30
N ALA A 74 15.74 -1.26 -18.09
CA ALA A 74 16.39 -0.55 -19.17
C ALA A 74 17.02 -1.62 -20.07
N LYS A 75 16.47 -1.78 -21.26
CA LYS A 75 16.89 -2.76 -22.25
C LYS A 75 17.49 -1.99 -23.41
#